data_AF-A0A956HWK7-F1
#
_entry.id   AF-A0A956HWK7-F1
#
_cell.length_a   1.000
_cell.length_b   1.000
_cell.length_c   1.000
_cell.angle_alpha   90.00
_cell.angle_beta   90.00
_cell.angle_gamma   90.00
#
_symmetry.space_group_name_H-M   'P 1'
#
loop_
_entity.id
_entity.type
_entity.pdbx_description
1 polymer ?
#
loop_
_entity_poly.entity_id
_entity_poly.type
_entity_poly.pdbx_seq_one_letter_code
_entity_poly.pdbx_strand_id
1 'polypeptide(L)'
;MVRLPTEPFLALRAVLCAVGLALCGCHGAVEGSAGPQGAAGDADRNGAASSAPFALSDEAAKLLPFDVRLAKVAAVVGVPTSDPVFDAMRERRLALGDYDHAVGVLPDSQWSASRMAEWVRVLRPICQSDAFKLKSPNLPAGLDTLIAAAYGRDATSQDREDVELGLGGPTGTTALTAEQEHELTCLSVLSSAEMVLQ
;
A
#
# COMPACT_ATOMS: atom_id res chain seq x y z
N MET A 1 4.14 -55.86 16.94
CA MET A 1 2.72 -55.43 16.90
C MET A 1 2.70 -53.99 16.44
N VAL A 2 2.34 -53.77 15.17
CA VAL A 2 2.31 -52.46 14.50
C VAL A 2 0.87 -51.97 14.54
N ARG A 3 0.63 -50.78 15.10
CA ARG A 3 -0.67 -50.09 15.05
C ARG A 3 -0.50 -48.81 14.23
N LEU A 4 -1.15 -48.78 13.07
CA LEU A 4 -1.43 -47.56 12.29
C LEU A 4 -2.83 -47.04 12.73
N PRO A 5 -3.01 -45.74 13.00
CA PRO A 5 -4.30 -45.06 12.87
C PRO A 5 -4.36 -44.37 11.49
N THR A 6 -5.13 -44.86 10.51
CA THR A 6 -6.57 -44.62 10.24
C THR A 6 -6.98 -43.14 10.18
N GLU A 7 -6.66 -42.50 9.04
CA GLU A 7 -7.36 -41.33 8.51
C GLU A 7 -8.77 -41.73 8.05
N PRO A 8 -9.80 -40.90 8.29
CA PRO A 8 -10.98 -40.99 7.44
C PRO A 8 -11.56 -39.62 7.03
N PHE A 9 -11.87 -39.54 5.73
CA PHE A 9 -12.87 -38.67 5.08
C PHE A 9 -12.49 -37.24 4.66
N LEU A 10 -11.77 -37.17 3.54
CA LEU A 10 -12.17 -36.33 2.39
C LEU A 10 -13.61 -36.67 1.96
N ALA A 11 -14.57 -35.78 2.22
CA ALA A 11 -15.85 -35.79 1.51
C ALA A 11 -16.55 -34.42 1.60
N LEU A 12 -16.68 -33.79 0.44
CA LEU A 12 -17.95 -33.21 -0.01
C LEU A 12 -18.45 -31.92 0.68
N ARG A 13 -17.81 -30.77 0.38
CA ARG A 13 -18.51 -29.47 0.33
C ARG A 13 -18.13 -28.68 -0.92
N ALA A 14 -18.43 -29.26 -2.08
CA ALA A 14 -18.58 -28.56 -3.35
C ALA A 14 -20.07 -28.51 -3.67
N VAL A 15 -20.82 -27.58 -3.06
CA VAL A 15 -22.25 -27.38 -3.35
C VAL A 15 -22.59 -25.90 -3.14
N LEU A 16 -22.96 -25.26 -4.25
CA LEU A 16 -23.75 -24.02 -4.37
C LEU A 16 -23.20 -22.73 -3.76
N CYS A 17 -22.53 -21.92 -4.59
CA CYS A 17 -22.74 -20.46 -4.60
C CYS A 17 -22.53 -19.88 -6.01
N ALA A 18 -23.13 -20.55 -7.00
CA ALA A 18 -23.39 -19.99 -8.31
C ALA A 18 -24.89 -19.74 -8.41
N VAL A 19 -25.29 -18.47 -8.40
CA VAL A 19 -26.54 -17.85 -8.90
C VAL A 19 -26.77 -16.58 -8.07
N GLY A 20 -26.60 -15.41 -8.69
CA GLY A 20 -27.03 -14.14 -8.08
C GLY A 20 -26.18 -12.89 -8.32
N LEU A 21 -25.46 -12.74 -9.43
CA LEU A 21 -24.96 -11.42 -9.86
C LEU A 21 -25.73 -10.98 -11.11
N ALA A 22 -27.00 -10.64 -10.86
CA ALA A 22 -27.80 -9.85 -11.77
C ALA A 22 -27.28 -8.40 -11.77
N LEU A 23 -26.72 -7.99 -12.90
CA LEU A 23 -27.08 -6.74 -13.59
C LEU A 23 -27.36 -5.53 -12.68
N CYS A 24 -26.31 -4.93 -12.13
CA CYS A 24 -26.32 -3.50 -11.82
C CYS A 24 -25.32 -2.82 -12.75
N GLY A 25 -25.77 -2.54 -13.98
CA GLY A 25 -25.04 -1.71 -14.92
C GLY A 25 -25.12 -0.25 -14.48
N CYS A 26 -24.04 0.26 -13.88
CA CYS A 26 -23.86 1.70 -13.73
C CYS A 26 -23.53 2.31 -15.11
N HIS A 27 -24.56 2.60 -15.91
CA HIS A 27 -24.46 3.52 -17.04
C HIS A 27 -24.38 4.95 -16.49
N GLY A 28 -23.18 5.37 -16.09
CA GLY A 28 -22.88 6.77 -15.79
C GLY A 28 -22.59 7.51 -17.09
N ALA A 29 -23.63 8.03 -17.74
CA ALA A 29 -23.48 9.02 -18.79
C ALA A 29 -22.97 10.32 -18.15
N VAL A 30 -21.72 10.69 -18.41
CA VAL A 30 -21.22 12.02 -18.10
C VAL A 30 -21.70 12.92 -19.23
N GLU A 31 -22.92 13.43 -19.09
CA GLU A 31 -23.46 14.44 -20.00
C GLU A 31 -22.56 15.68 -19.96
N GLY A 32 -22.07 16.06 -21.13
CA GLY A 32 -21.21 17.22 -21.33
C GLY A 32 -21.89 18.49 -20.84
N SER A 33 -21.31 19.10 -19.81
CA SER A 33 -21.56 20.51 -19.52
C SER A 33 -20.88 21.34 -20.61
N ALA A 34 -21.67 21.71 -21.61
CA ALA A 34 -21.35 22.79 -22.52
C ALA A 34 -21.22 24.08 -21.72
N GLY A 35 -19.99 24.46 -21.40
CA GLY A 35 -19.69 25.76 -20.81
C GLY A 35 -19.93 26.89 -21.83
N PRO A 36 -20.50 28.03 -21.41
CA PRO A 36 -20.70 29.17 -22.29
C PRO A 36 -19.35 29.77 -22.71
N GLN A 37 -19.21 30.00 -24.02
CA GLN A 37 -18.15 30.83 -24.60
C GLN A 37 -18.31 32.29 -24.11
N GLY A 38 -17.62 32.60 -23.02
CA GLY A 38 -17.48 33.94 -22.47
C GLY A 38 -16.23 34.61 -23.04
N ALA A 39 -16.45 35.73 -23.69
CA ALA A 39 -15.50 36.51 -24.47
C ALA A 39 -14.29 37.04 -23.67
N ALA A 40 -13.21 37.27 -24.43
CA ALA A 40 -12.00 37.94 -24.02
C ALA A 40 -12.26 39.25 -23.26
N GLY A 41 -11.61 39.37 -22.11
CA GLY A 41 -11.52 40.60 -21.33
C GLY A 41 -10.16 40.67 -20.67
N ASP A 42 -9.21 41.30 -21.37
CA ASP A 42 -7.99 41.86 -20.80
C ASP A 42 -8.37 42.81 -19.65
N ALA A 43 -7.99 42.45 -18.44
CA ALA A 43 -8.00 43.36 -17.30
C ALA A 43 -6.95 42.90 -16.29
N ASP A 44 -5.73 43.41 -16.52
CA ASP A 44 -4.81 43.93 -15.51
C ASP A 44 -5.33 43.82 -14.07
N ARG A 45 -5.06 42.68 -13.43
CA ARG A 45 -5.28 42.46 -12.00
C ARG A 45 -3.94 42.13 -11.37
N ASN A 46 -3.27 43.18 -10.93
CA ASN A 46 -2.40 43.18 -9.76
C ASN A 46 -3.23 42.78 -8.52
N GLY A 47 -3.66 41.52 -8.50
CA GLY A 47 -4.48 40.92 -7.46
C GLY A 47 -3.59 40.37 -6.37
N ALA A 48 -3.79 40.88 -5.16
CA ALA A 48 -3.26 40.34 -3.92
C ALA A 48 -3.27 38.81 -3.93
N ALA A 49 -2.16 38.20 -3.49
CA ALA A 49 -2.02 36.76 -3.32
C ALA A 49 -3.30 36.19 -2.72
N SER A 50 -4.10 35.52 -3.55
CA SER A 50 -5.25 34.77 -3.09
C SER A 50 -4.71 33.70 -2.17
N SER A 51 -4.85 33.92 -0.86
CA SER A 51 -4.64 32.92 0.16
C SER A 51 -5.75 31.88 0.03
N ALA A 52 -5.76 31.14 -1.08
CA ALA A 52 -6.61 29.97 -1.21
C ALA A 52 -6.15 29.03 -0.09
N PRO A 53 -6.98 28.77 0.93
CA PRO A 53 -6.55 28.10 2.16
C PRO A 53 -6.15 26.64 1.96
N PHE A 54 -6.16 26.15 0.71
CA PHE A 54 -5.86 24.78 0.30
C PHE A 54 -5.06 24.73 -1.02
N ALA A 55 -4.12 25.66 -1.23
CA ALA A 55 -3.11 25.45 -2.27
C ALA A 55 -2.21 24.29 -1.83
N LEU A 56 -2.54 23.06 -2.24
CA LEU A 56 -1.61 21.94 -2.19
C LEU A 56 -0.40 22.36 -3.01
N SER A 57 0.80 22.29 -2.43
CA SER A 57 2.01 22.54 -3.22
C SER A 57 2.02 21.56 -4.39
N ASP A 58 2.21 22.06 -5.62
CA ASP A 58 2.34 21.23 -6.82
C ASP A 58 3.56 20.29 -6.77
N GLU A 59 4.37 20.35 -5.70
CA GLU A 59 5.30 19.31 -5.30
C GLU A 59 4.52 18.08 -4.80
N ALA A 60 3.86 17.40 -5.74
CA ALA A 60 3.32 16.07 -5.52
C ALA A 60 4.44 15.16 -4.98
N ALA A 61 4.10 14.35 -3.98
CA ALA A 61 5.03 13.43 -3.35
C ALA A 61 5.73 12.56 -4.41
N LYS A 62 7.05 12.70 -4.55
CA LYS A 62 7.85 11.96 -5.54
C LYS A 62 8.32 10.62 -4.97
N LEU A 63 8.00 9.55 -5.68
CA LEU A 63 8.56 8.23 -5.41
C LEU A 63 10.08 8.26 -5.40
N LEU A 64 10.62 7.63 -4.37
CA LEU A 64 12.03 7.28 -4.35
C LEU A 64 12.36 6.29 -5.49
N PRO A 65 13.60 6.30 -6.00
CA PRO A 65 14.08 5.27 -6.93
C PRO A 65 13.79 3.86 -6.40
N PHE A 66 13.46 2.93 -7.30
CA PHE A 66 13.03 1.58 -6.93
C PHE A 66 14.04 0.83 -6.06
N ASP A 67 15.33 0.94 -6.39
CA ASP A 67 16.44 0.34 -5.65
C ASP A 67 16.54 0.89 -4.22
N VAL A 68 16.31 2.19 -4.03
CA VAL A 68 16.28 2.84 -2.70
C VAL A 68 15.12 2.30 -1.87
N ARG A 69 13.93 2.16 -2.47
CA ARG A 69 12.76 1.59 -1.79
C ARG A 69 12.97 0.13 -1.40
N LEU A 70 13.46 -0.67 -2.33
CA LEU A 70 13.81 -2.06 -2.07
C LEU A 70 14.85 -2.18 -0.96
N ALA A 71 15.88 -1.33 -0.95
CA ALA A 71 16.90 -1.33 0.09
C ALA A 71 16.33 -0.96 1.46
N LYS A 72 15.41 0.00 1.53
CA LYS A 72 14.71 0.37 2.78
C LYS A 72 13.85 -0.77 3.31
N VAL A 73 13.04 -1.40 2.46
CA VAL A 73 12.23 -2.57 2.86
C VAL A 73 13.14 -3.71 3.31
N ALA A 74 14.23 -3.98 2.58
CA ALA A 74 15.22 -4.99 2.95
C ALA A 74 15.85 -4.72 4.33
N ALA A 75 16.16 -3.47 4.64
CA ALA A 75 16.67 -3.07 5.96
C ALA A 75 15.65 -3.32 7.09
N VAL A 76 14.37 -3.05 6.85
CA VAL A 76 13.30 -3.30 7.83
C VAL A 76 13.11 -4.80 8.06
N VAL A 77 13.07 -5.60 7.00
CA VAL A 77 12.91 -7.06 7.06
C VAL A 77 14.17 -7.75 7.63
N GLY A 78 15.35 -7.15 7.45
CA GLY A 78 16.62 -7.67 7.95
C GLY A 78 17.24 -8.75 7.06
N VAL A 79 16.99 -8.72 5.75
CA VAL A 79 17.52 -9.67 4.75
C VAL A 79 18.12 -8.90 3.56
N PRO A 80 19.06 -9.48 2.78
CA PRO A 80 19.65 -8.76 1.64
C PRO A 80 18.61 -8.49 0.52
N THR A 81 18.85 -7.46 -0.30
CA THR A 81 17.96 -7.12 -1.44
C THR A 81 17.88 -8.19 -2.53
N SER A 82 18.78 -9.17 -2.51
CA SER A 82 18.78 -10.35 -3.38
C SER A 82 17.96 -11.53 -2.83
N ASP A 83 17.38 -11.41 -1.64
CA ASP A 83 16.57 -12.48 -1.03
C ASP A 83 15.33 -12.80 -1.91
N PRO A 84 14.92 -14.08 -2.03
CA PRO A 84 13.72 -14.47 -2.78
C PRO A 84 12.42 -13.83 -2.26
N VAL A 85 12.35 -13.40 -1.00
CA VAL A 85 11.17 -12.71 -0.45
C VAL A 85 10.80 -11.45 -1.26
N PHE A 86 11.77 -10.86 -1.97
CA PHE A 86 11.56 -9.68 -2.81
C PHE A 86 11.36 -9.98 -4.30
N ASP A 87 11.23 -11.24 -4.72
CA ASP A 87 11.04 -11.61 -6.14
C ASP A 87 9.83 -10.88 -6.74
N ALA A 88 8.68 -10.91 -6.06
CA ALA A 88 7.47 -10.24 -6.52
C ALA A 88 7.67 -8.72 -6.70
N MET A 89 8.46 -8.08 -5.84
CA MET A 89 8.77 -6.66 -5.95
C MET A 89 9.69 -6.37 -7.15
N ARG A 90 10.72 -7.21 -7.37
CA ARG A 90 11.64 -7.09 -8.52
C ARG A 90 10.94 -7.35 -9.85
N GLU A 91 10.08 -8.35 -9.93
CA GLU A 91 9.26 -8.65 -11.12
C GLU A 91 8.32 -7.50 -11.48
N ARG A 92 7.88 -6.72 -10.49
CA ARG A 92 6.97 -5.58 -10.66
C ARG A 92 7.67 -4.22 -10.68
N ARG A 93 9.01 -4.17 -10.75
CA ARG A 93 9.78 -2.90 -10.67
C ARG A 93 9.28 -1.81 -11.63
N LEU A 94 8.94 -2.17 -12.86
CA LEU A 94 8.44 -1.21 -13.87
C LEU A 94 7.06 -0.65 -13.51
N ALA A 95 6.14 -1.51 -13.05
CA ALA A 95 4.83 -1.08 -12.54
C ALA A 95 4.98 -0.18 -11.30
N LEU A 96 6.04 -0.38 -10.54
CA LEU A 96 6.41 0.43 -9.39
C LEU A 96 7.17 1.71 -9.75
N GLY A 97 7.39 2.03 -11.03
CA GLY A 97 7.99 3.30 -11.48
C GLY A 97 9.50 3.26 -11.75
N ASP A 98 10.10 2.07 -11.84
CA ASP A 98 11.50 1.94 -12.23
C ASP A 98 11.73 2.22 -13.73
N TYR A 99 12.98 2.49 -14.12
CA TYR A 99 13.36 2.77 -15.51
C TYR A 99 13.28 1.51 -16.39
N ASP A 100 12.68 1.65 -17.57
CA ASP A 100 12.70 0.60 -18.60
C ASP A 100 13.78 0.89 -19.66
N HIS A 101 14.97 0.34 -19.42
CA HIS A 101 16.10 0.43 -20.35
C HIS A 101 15.83 -0.20 -21.72
N ALA A 102 14.90 -1.17 -21.83
CA ALA A 102 14.67 -1.89 -23.08
C ALA A 102 13.93 -1.02 -24.11
N VAL A 103 13.07 -0.12 -23.64
CA VAL A 103 12.26 0.79 -24.48
C VAL A 103 12.54 2.27 -24.22
N GLY A 104 13.48 2.61 -23.34
CA GLY A 104 13.91 3.98 -23.06
C GLY A 104 12.89 4.82 -22.26
N VAL A 105 11.98 4.19 -21.53
CA VAL A 105 10.94 4.89 -20.76
C VAL A 105 11.54 5.39 -19.45
N LEU A 106 11.57 6.72 -19.28
CA LEU A 106 12.04 7.43 -18.08
C LEU A 106 11.31 6.96 -16.81
N PRO A 107 11.96 7.00 -15.63
CA PRO A 107 11.31 6.63 -14.39
C PRO A 107 10.11 7.54 -14.15
N ASP A 108 8.98 6.95 -13.82
CA ASP A 108 7.80 7.69 -13.39
C ASP A 108 7.77 7.75 -11.87
N SER A 109 8.17 8.91 -11.35
CA SER A 109 8.24 9.15 -9.91
C SER A 109 6.91 9.61 -9.31
N GLN A 110 5.79 9.59 -10.04
CA GLN A 110 4.51 10.06 -9.50
C GLN A 110 3.77 8.93 -8.78
N TRP A 111 3.10 9.22 -7.67
CA TRP A 111 2.17 8.26 -7.09
C TRP A 111 0.85 8.24 -7.87
N SER A 112 0.47 7.07 -8.36
CA SER A 112 -0.85 6.82 -8.95
C SER A 112 -1.59 5.76 -8.13
N ALA A 113 -2.92 5.74 -8.20
CA ALA A 113 -3.73 4.74 -7.52
C ALA A 113 -3.33 3.30 -7.90
N SER A 114 -3.02 3.07 -9.18
CA SER A 114 -2.53 1.78 -9.67
C SER A 114 -1.20 1.38 -9.04
N ARG A 115 -0.29 2.35 -8.86
CA ARG A 115 1.02 2.10 -8.25
C ARG A 115 0.93 1.86 -6.75
N MET A 116 0.05 2.59 -6.04
CA MET A 116 -0.25 2.32 -4.63
C MET A 116 -0.80 0.90 -4.44
N ALA A 117 -1.73 0.48 -5.30
CA ALA A 117 -2.26 -0.88 -5.27
C ALA A 117 -1.20 -1.94 -5.57
N GLU A 118 -0.30 -1.69 -6.52
CA GLU A 118 0.82 -2.59 -6.81
C GLU A 118 1.80 -2.67 -5.63
N TRP A 119 2.12 -1.53 -5.01
CA TRP A 119 2.99 -1.46 -3.84
C TRP A 119 2.46 -2.32 -2.68
N VAL A 120 1.19 -2.15 -2.31
CA VAL A 120 0.55 -2.98 -1.27
C VAL A 120 0.53 -4.46 -1.67
N ARG A 121 0.29 -4.77 -2.94
CA ARG A 121 0.27 -6.16 -3.43
C ARG A 121 1.62 -6.84 -3.27
N VAL A 122 2.73 -6.17 -3.60
CA VAL A 122 4.08 -6.74 -3.46
C VAL A 122 4.56 -6.78 -2.01
N LEU A 123 4.02 -5.94 -1.13
CA LEU A 123 4.35 -5.96 0.31
C LEU A 123 3.69 -7.14 1.04
N ARG A 124 2.52 -7.61 0.61
CA ARG A 124 1.81 -8.72 1.27
C ARG A 124 2.67 -9.97 1.49
N PRO A 125 3.32 -10.57 0.47
CA PRO A 125 4.16 -11.75 0.69
C PRO A 125 5.36 -11.48 1.62
N ILE A 126 5.85 -10.24 1.67
CA ILE A 126 6.94 -9.83 2.58
C ILE A 126 6.43 -9.82 4.02
N CYS A 127 5.28 -9.19 4.28
CA CYS A 127 4.65 -9.16 5.61
C CYS A 127 4.25 -10.55 6.12
N GLN A 128 3.96 -11.49 5.22
CA GLN A 128 3.62 -12.88 5.56
C GLN A 128 4.86 -13.77 5.74
N SER A 129 6.05 -13.30 5.35
CA SER A 129 7.28 -14.11 5.36
C SER A 129 7.77 -14.44 6.77
N ASP A 130 8.41 -15.60 6.91
CA ASP A 130 9.06 -16.01 8.17
C ASP A 130 10.19 -15.06 8.57
N ALA A 131 10.90 -14.50 7.58
CA ALA A 131 11.96 -13.52 7.81
C ALA A 131 11.43 -12.28 8.54
N PHE A 132 10.31 -11.72 8.05
CA PHE A 132 9.68 -10.57 8.68
C PHE A 132 9.08 -10.93 10.05
N LYS A 133 8.38 -12.06 10.17
CA LYS A 133 7.83 -12.55 11.44
C LYS A 133 8.91 -12.75 12.51
N LEU A 134 10.09 -13.25 12.12
CA LEU A 134 11.24 -13.41 13.01
C LEU A 134 11.83 -12.06 13.43
N LYS A 135 11.88 -11.09 12.51
CA LYS A 135 12.40 -9.74 12.76
C LYS A 135 11.47 -8.89 13.64
N SER A 136 10.16 -9.08 13.51
CA SER A 136 9.12 -8.33 14.22
C SER A 136 8.09 -9.27 14.87
N PRO A 137 8.47 -10.11 15.85
CA PRO A 137 7.60 -11.16 16.38
C PRO A 137 6.45 -10.65 17.25
N ASN A 138 6.56 -9.41 17.76
CA ASN A 138 5.66 -8.88 18.78
C ASN A 138 4.67 -7.83 18.24
N LEU A 139 4.30 -7.85 16.95
CA LEU A 139 3.28 -6.92 16.46
C LEU A 139 1.89 -7.30 16.98
N PRO A 140 1.04 -6.32 17.36
CA PRO A 140 1.26 -4.87 17.25
C PRO A 140 2.02 -4.23 18.44
N ALA A 141 2.28 -4.96 19.53
CA ALA A 141 2.97 -4.39 20.71
C ALA A 141 4.37 -3.81 20.42
N GLY A 142 5.05 -4.31 19.37
CA GLY A 142 6.34 -3.82 18.88
C GLY A 142 6.26 -2.71 17.82
N LEU A 143 5.10 -2.06 17.63
CA LEU A 143 4.86 -1.08 16.57
C LEU A 143 5.89 0.06 16.54
N ASP A 144 6.24 0.63 17.69
CA ASP A 144 7.19 1.74 17.77
C ASP A 144 8.56 1.38 17.19
N THR A 145 9.02 0.13 17.41
CA THR A 145 10.28 -0.36 16.85
C THR A 145 10.19 -0.54 15.34
N LEU A 146 9.04 -1.01 14.83
CA LEU A 146 8.82 -1.15 13.39
C LEU A 146 8.77 0.22 12.70
N ILE A 147 8.06 1.20 13.28
CA ILE A 147 8.00 2.58 12.76
C ILE A 147 9.41 3.20 12.75
N ALA A 148 10.17 3.06 13.83
CA ALA A 148 11.53 3.58 13.90
C ALA A 148 12.43 3.00 12.79
N ALA A 149 12.32 1.69 12.55
CA ALA A 149 13.05 1.03 11.48
C ALA A 149 12.60 1.48 10.08
N ALA A 150 11.29 1.64 9.86
CA ALA A 150 10.73 1.98 8.55
C ALA A 150 10.90 3.45 8.18
N TYR A 151 10.67 4.37 9.13
CA TYR A 151 10.64 5.81 8.87
C TYR A 151 11.97 6.49 9.21
N GLY A 152 12.87 5.81 9.93
CA GLY A 152 14.13 6.39 10.38
C GLY A 152 13.97 7.48 11.45
N ARG A 153 12.83 7.52 12.15
CA ARG A 153 12.52 8.44 13.24
C ARG A 153 11.65 7.75 14.29
N ASP A 154 11.65 8.27 15.52
CA ASP A 154 10.79 7.74 16.58
C ASP A 154 9.30 7.85 16.24
N ALA A 155 8.52 6.90 16.76
CA ALA A 155 7.07 6.84 16.60
C ALA A 155 6.36 7.95 17.38
N THR A 156 5.54 8.73 16.69
CA THR A 156 4.69 9.77 17.26
C THR A 156 3.33 9.20 17.69
N SER A 157 2.53 9.97 18.43
CA SER A 157 1.15 9.58 18.72
C SER A 157 0.31 9.43 17.45
N GLN A 158 0.51 10.32 16.47
CA GLN A 158 -0.21 10.28 15.20
C GLN A 158 0.07 8.99 14.43
N ASP A 159 1.33 8.53 14.38
CA ASP A 159 1.66 7.28 13.67
C ASP A 159 0.93 6.07 14.27
N ARG A 160 0.79 6.04 15.60
CA ARG A 160 0.07 4.97 16.30
C ARG A 160 -1.43 5.03 16.01
N GLU A 161 -2.01 6.23 16.06
CA GLU A 161 -3.42 6.47 15.74
C GLU A 161 -3.75 6.08 14.29
N ASP A 162 -2.88 6.43 13.33
CA ASP A 162 -3.07 6.10 11.92
C ASP A 162 -3.05 4.58 11.67
N VAL A 163 -2.12 3.86 12.33
CA VAL A 163 -2.05 2.40 12.25
C VAL A 163 -3.27 1.75 12.93
N GLU A 164 -3.67 2.21 14.11
CA GLU A 164 -4.86 1.72 14.82
C GLU A 164 -6.14 1.94 14.00
N LEU A 165 -6.27 3.11 13.37
CA LEU A 165 -7.37 3.42 12.47
C LEU A 165 -7.39 2.47 11.27
N GLY A 166 -6.22 2.18 10.68
CA GLY A 166 -6.06 1.20 9.60
C GLY A 166 -6.44 -0.23 9.99
N LEU A 167 -6.31 -0.59 11.28
CA LEU A 167 -6.75 -1.88 11.83
C LEU A 167 -8.25 -1.94 12.14
N GLY A 168 -9.01 -0.87 11.85
CA GLY A 168 -10.45 -0.78 12.09
C GLY A 168 -10.83 0.00 13.34
N GLY A 169 -9.85 0.54 14.08
CA GLY A 169 -10.06 1.35 15.27
C GLY A 169 -10.77 0.62 16.42
N PRO A 170 -11.16 1.34 17.48
CA PRO A 170 -11.87 0.77 18.63
C PRO A 170 -13.28 0.27 18.29
N THR A 171 -13.81 0.61 17.11
CA THR A 171 -15.15 0.24 16.64
C THR A 171 -15.15 -0.91 15.65
N GLY A 172 -13.97 -1.48 15.32
CA GLY A 172 -13.85 -2.63 14.43
C GLY A 172 -14.69 -3.80 14.92
N THR A 173 -15.81 -4.07 14.25
CA THR A 173 -16.77 -5.12 14.66
C THR A 173 -16.30 -6.53 14.35
N THR A 174 -15.20 -6.67 13.60
CA THR A 174 -14.63 -7.95 13.21
C THR A 174 -13.37 -8.20 14.01
N ALA A 175 -13.39 -9.25 14.85
CA ALA A 175 -12.19 -9.71 15.54
C ALA A 175 -11.17 -10.24 14.51
N LEU A 176 -10.01 -9.59 14.42
CA LEU A 176 -8.89 -10.06 13.62
C LEU A 176 -8.20 -11.23 14.34
N THR A 177 -7.67 -12.17 13.57
CA THR A 177 -6.72 -13.14 14.14
C THR A 177 -5.38 -12.45 14.40
N ALA A 178 -4.56 -13.00 15.29
CA ALA A 178 -3.22 -12.47 15.57
C ALA A 178 -2.35 -12.39 14.30
N GLU A 179 -2.52 -13.34 13.36
CA GLU A 179 -1.81 -13.31 12.08
C GLU A 179 -2.30 -12.18 11.16
N GLN A 180 -3.61 -11.94 11.10
CA GLN A 180 -4.18 -10.83 10.33
C GLN A 180 -3.78 -9.49 10.92
N GLU A 181 -3.77 -9.35 12.25
CA GLU A 181 -3.35 -8.15 12.94
C GLU A 181 -1.86 -7.86 12.69
N HIS A 182 -1.01 -8.89 12.71
CA HIS A 182 0.42 -8.79 12.38
C HIS A 182 0.64 -8.34 10.93
N GLU A 183 -0.03 -9.00 9.97
CA GLU A 183 0.06 -8.66 8.55
C GLU A 183 -0.42 -7.23 8.29
N LEU A 184 -1.59 -6.85 8.81
CA LEU A 184 -2.15 -5.52 8.59
C LEU A 184 -1.30 -4.44 9.24
N THR A 185 -0.73 -4.68 10.43
CA THR A 185 0.21 -3.74 11.07
C THR A 185 1.43 -3.51 10.19
N CYS A 186 2.02 -4.59 9.65
CA CYS A 186 3.13 -4.52 8.71
C CYS A 186 2.76 -3.73 7.44
N LEU A 187 1.62 -4.04 6.83
CA LEU A 187 1.16 -3.37 5.62
C LEU A 187 0.90 -1.88 5.86
N SER A 188 0.26 -1.52 6.98
CA SER A 188 -0.01 -0.13 7.35
C SER A 188 1.29 0.68 7.45
N VAL A 189 2.30 0.18 8.16
CA VAL A 189 3.59 0.88 8.32
C VAL A 189 4.38 0.91 7.01
N LEU A 190 4.57 -0.23 6.34
CA LEU A 190 5.41 -0.28 5.13
C LEU A 190 4.79 0.43 3.92
N SER A 191 3.46 0.47 3.81
CA SER A 191 2.80 1.19 2.73
C SER A 191 2.86 2.71 2.90
N SER A 192 2.87 3.20 4.13
CA SER A 192 2.97 4.63 4.44
C SER A 192 4.41 5.15 4.55
N ALA A 193 5.39 4.28 4.80
CA ALA A 193 6.82 4.64 4.87
C ALA A 193 7.30 5.44 3.66
N GLU A 194 6.82 5.12 2.46
CA GLU A 194 7.19 5.80 1.21
C GLU A 194 6.70 7.25 1.10
N MET A 195 5.74 7.64 1.95
CA MET A 195 5.19 9.00 1.99
C MET A 195 5.87 9.88 3.03
N VAL A 196 6.57 9.29 4.00
CA VAL A 196 7.21 10.01 5.12
C VAL A 196 8.67 10.36 4.80
N LEU A 197 9.31 9.61 3.90
CA LEU A 197 10.76 9.66 3.65
C LEU A 197 11.20 10.66 2.57
N GLN A 198 10.40 11.70 2.30
CA GLN A 198 10.71 12.73 1.29
C GLN A 198 11.25 14.01 1.91
#